data_AF-A0A8B9MJQ2-F1
#
_entry.id   AF-A0A8B9MJQ2-F1
#
_cell.length_a   1.000
_cell.length_b   1.000
_cell.length_c   1.000
_cell.angle_alpha   90.00
_cell.angle_beta   90.00
_cell.angle_gamma   90.00
#
_symmetry.space_group_name_H-M   'P 1'
#
loop_
_entity.id
_entity.type
_entity.pdbx_description
1 polymer ?
#
loop_
_entity_poly.entity_id
_entity_poly.type
_entity_poly.pdbx_seq_one_letter_code
_entity_poly.pdbx_strand_id
1 'polypeptide(L)'
;MAVHYCGLCRRTSFSGRRHLYSAAHRRRLQEALARLQEEVAAARAAAAAAAAEEDDEEGDGGVAVRPYDPAEHDRRVWCLCCGRGVRRDGRRGGLALPQAGLLQHLAGAEHRRETARFWRENRAEAALRERFLVPAEEYERFARALERALAAHQRREEERIRQMAAGIREAERRQRETVQAALQLQMEPELCVGPSV
;
A
#
# COMPACT_ATOMS: atom_id res chain seq x y z
N MET A 1 -49.35 -2.70 10.32
CA MET A 1 -48.14 -3.45 10.74
C MET A 1 -46.94 -2.86 10.03
N ALA A 2 -45.87 -2.49 10.74
CA ALA A 2 -44.68 -1.93 10.11
C ALA A 2 -43.74 -3.06 9.67
N VAL A 3 -43.46 -3.15 8.36
CA VAL A 3 -42.52 -4.11 7.79
C VAL A 3 -41.14 -3.46 7.68
N HIS A 4 -40.10 -4.15 8.13
CA HIS A 4 -38.73 -3.65 8.08
C HIS A 4 -37.75 -4.74 7.64
N TYR A 5 -37.02 -4.51 6.55
CA TYR A 5 -35.92 -5.38 6.14
C TYR A 5 -34.61 -4.98 6.82
N CYS A 6 -33.93 -5.94 7.42
CA CYS A 6 -32.61 -5.74 8.01
C CYS A 6 -31.52 -6.32 7.11
N GLY A 7 -30.68 -5.46 6.54
CA GLY A 7 -29.56 -5.87 5.67
C GLY A 7 -28.52 -6.72 6.38
N LEU A 8 -28.26 -6.44 7.67
CA LEU A 8 -27.32 -7.22 8.49
C LEU A 8 -27.85 -8.64 8.77
N CYS A 9 -29.12 -8.73 9.19
CA CYS A 9 -29.73 -10.02 9.51
C CYS A 9 -30.28 -10.76 8.29
N ARG A 10 -30.32 -10.11 7.12
CA ARG A 10 -30.95 -10.55 5.86
C ARG A 10 -32.37 -11.08 6.07
N ARG A 11 -33.14 -10.42 6.93
CA ARG A 11 -34.50 -10.85 7.30
C ARG A 11 -35.48 -9.68 7.31
N THR A 12 -36.70 -9.98 6.90
CA THR A 12 -37.83 -9.07 7.06
C THR A 12 -38.45 -9.28 8.43
N SER A 13 -38.60 -8.19 9.19
CA SER A 13 -39.27 -8.15 10.47
C SER A 13 -40.65 -7.52 10.32
N PHE A 14 -41.68 -8.22 10.77
CA PHE A 14 -43.06 -7.74 10.80
C PHE A 14 -43.40 -6.96 12.08
N SER A 15 -42.47 -6.93 13.05
CA SER A 15 -42.54 -6.11 14.26
C SER A 15 -41.81 -4.76 14.12
N GLY A 16 -41.57 -4.34 12.87
CA GLY A 16 -40.83 -3.13 12.53
C GLY A 16 -39.39 -3.15 13.04
N ARG A 17 -38.96 -2.04 13.66
CA ARG A 17 -37.60 -1.86 14.17
C ARG A 17 -37.32 -2.56 15.51
N ARG A 18 -38.29 -3.25 16.11
CA ARG A 18 -38.08 -3.97 17.39
C ARG A 18 -37.02 -5.05 17.29
N HIS A 19 -36.84 -5.68 16.12
CA HIS A 19 -35.82 -6.73 15.95
C HIS A 19 -34.39 -6.24 16.20
N LEU A 20 -34.10 -4.93 16.05
CA LEU A 20 -32.77 -4.35 16.28
C LEU A 20 -32.31 -4.48 17.74
N TYR A 21 -33.26 -4.60 18.67
CA TYR A 21 -32.98 -4.78 20.10
C TYR A 21 -32.78 -6.25 20.49
N SER A 22 -33.01 -7.19 19.56
CA SER A 22 -32.86 -8.62 19.84
C SER A 22 -31.40 -9.00 20.12
N ALA A 23 -31.18 -9.94 21.03
CA ALA A 23 -29.84 -10.47 21.32
C ALA A 23 -29.19 -11.05 20.06
N ALA A 24 -29.98 -11.73 19.21
CA ALA A 24 -29.50 -12.28 17.95
C ALA A 24 -28.99 -11.21 16.97
N HIS A 25 -29.67 -10.06 16.84
CA HIS A 25 -29.19 -8.95 16.01
C HIS A 25 -27.90 -8.38 16.57
N ARG A 26 -27.85 -8.11 17.89
CA ARG A 26 -26.65 -7.58 18.56
C ARG A 26 -25.43 -8.48 18.38
N ARG A 27 -25.60 -9.80 18.54
CA ARG A 27 -24.52 -10.77 18.34
C ARG A 27 -23.97 -10.75 16.91
N ARG A 28 -24.86 -10.79 15.91
CA ARG A 28 -24.47 -10.71 14.49
C ARG A 28 -23.76 -9.39 14.16
N LEU A 29 -24.22 -8.29 14.76
CA LEU A 29 -23.59 -6.98 14.58
C LEU A 29 -22.18 -6.96 15.17
N GLN A 30 -22.00 -7.49 16.38
CA GLN A 30 -20.69 -7.60 17.02
C GLN A 30 -19.73 -8.48 16.22
N GLU A 31 -20.18 -9.66 15.76
CA GLU A 31 -19.38 -10.56 14.92
C GLU A 31 -18.94 -9.88 13.60
N ALA A 32 -19.84 -9.14 12.96
CA ALA A 32 -19.54 -8.44 11.71
C ALA A 32 -18.60 -7.23 11.92
N LEU A 33 -18.78 -6.51 13.02
CA LEU A 33 -17.92 -5.39 13.40
C LEU A 33 -16.52 -5.85 13.82
N ALA A 34 -16.39 -7.00 14.49
CA ALA A 34 -15.09 -7.56 14.89
C ALA A 34 -14.17 -7.81 13.69
N ARG A 35 -14.70 -8.40 12.61
CA ARG A 35 -13.94 -8.64 11.37
C ARG A 35 -13.43 -7.35 10.73
N LEU A 36 -14.28 -6.32 10.68
CA LEU A 36 -13.85 -5.01 10.17
C LEU A 36 -12.83 -4.36 11.12
N GLN A 37 -12.98 -4.55 12.43
CA GLN A 37 -12.07 -4.00 13.42
C GLN A 37 -10.66 -4.59 13.30
N GLU A 38 -10.52 -5.87 12.97
CA GLU A 38 -9.21 -6.50 12.70
C GLU A 38 -8.48 -5.80 11.55
N GLU A 39 -9.18 -5.54 10.44
CA GLU A 39 -8.63 -4.83 9.28
C GLU A 39 -8.27 -3.37 9.60
N VAL A 40 -9.14 -2.67 10.35
CA VAL A 40 -8.87 -1.30 10.80
C VAL A 40 -7.67 -1.26 11.75
N ALA A 41 -7.57 -2.21 12.69
CA ALA A 41 -6.45 -2.29 13.61
C ALA A 41 -5.12 -2.56 12.88
N ALA A 42 -5.13 -3.47 11.90
CA ALA A 42 -3.96 -3.74 11.06
C ALA A 42 -3.53 -2.48 10.26
N ALA A 43 -4.48 -1.76 9.67
CA ALA A 43 -4.21 -0.53 8.95
C ALA A 43 -3.61 0.56 9.85
N ARG A 44 -4.19 0.76 11.05
CA ARG A 44 -3.70 1.75 12.02
C ARG A 44 -2.35 1.37 12.60
N ALA A 45 -2.09 0.07 12.83
CA ALA A 45 -0.77 -0.41 13.24
C ALA A 45 0.29 -0.13 12.18
N ALA A 46 -0.03 -0.34 10.89
CA ALA A 46 0.86 0.02 9.80
C ALA A 46 1.11 1.54 9.73
N ALA A 47 0.08 2.36 9.96
CA ALA A 47 0.22 3.81 10.02
C ALA A 47 1.09 4.26 11.22
N ALA A 48 0.94 3.61 12.37
CA ALA A 48 1.73 3.91 13.57
C ALA A 48 3.19 3.49 13.40
N ALA A 49 3.46 2.32 12.82
CA ALA A 49 4.81 1.89 12.49
C ALA A 49 5.48 2.90 11.55
N ALA A 50 4.73 3.38 10.55
CA ALA A 50 5.23 4.39 9.62
C ALA A 50 5.52 5.75 10.25
N ALA A 51 4.80 6.09 11.32
CA ALA A 51 5.00 7.32 12.06
C ALA A 51 6.15 7.21 13.09
N ALA A 52 6.44 6.02 13.61
CA ALA A 52 7.51 5.81 14.58
C ALA A 52 8.90 5.95 13.94
N GLU A 53 9.00 5.61 12.65
CA GLU A 53 10.24 5.73 11.87
C GLU A 53 10.50 7.18 11.41
N GLU A 54 9.64 8.16 11.74
CA GLU A 54 9.91 9.60 11.47
C GLU A 54 11.00 10.19 12.39
N ASP A 55 11.21 9.59 13.57
CA ASP A 55 12.11 10.12 14.60
C ASP A 55 13.57 9.67 14.43
N ASP A 56 13.86 8.76 13.49
CA ASP A 56 15.21 8.25 13.19
C ASP A 56 15.74 8.86 11.86
N GLU A 57 16.65 9.85 11.94
CA GLU A 57 17.16 10.62 10.78
C GLU A 57 17.95 9.79 9.72
N GLU A 58 18.28 8.53 10.00
CA GLU A 58 19.10 7.66 9.12
C GLU A 58 18.39 6.36 8.67
N GLY A 59 17.11 6.17 9.02
CA GLY A 59 16.36 4.93 8.75
C GLY A 59 15.80 4.81 7.33
N ASP A 60 16.10 3.70 6.64
CA ASP A 60 15.43 3.25 5.40
C ASP A 60 13.95 2.82 5.62
N GLY A 61 13.52 2.67 6.86
CA GLY A 61 12.15 2.31 7.22
C GLY A 61 11.28 3.55 7.29
N GLY A 62 10.10 3.50 6.69
CA GLY A 62 9.04 4.48 6.97
C GLY A 62 7.71 3.97 6.45
N VAL A 63 7.67 3.54 5.20
CA VAL A 63 6.55 2.77 4.68
C VAL A 63 7.14 1.80 3.67
N ALA A 64 6.89 0.51 3.83
CA ALA A 64 7.35 -0.49 2.87
C ALA A 64 6.64 -0.29 1.53
N VAL A 65 7.28 0.41 0.60
CA VAL A 65 6.85 0.47 -0.80
C VAL A 65 7.31 -0.82 -1.48
N ARG A 66 6.38 -1.54 -2.11
CA ARG A 66 6.67 -2.84 -2.74
C ARG A 66 6.42 -2.80 -4.24
N PRO A 67 7.09 -3.64 -5.05
CA PRO A 67 6.68 -3.88 -6.42
C PRO A 67 5.21 -4.31 -6.46
N TYR A 68 4.45 -3.76 -7.40
CA TYR A 68 3.05 -4.08 -7.54
C TYR A 68 2.84 -5.47 -8.14
N ASP A 69 2.17 -6.32 -7.37
CA ASP A 69 1.61 -7.59 -7.80
C ASP A 69 0.07 -7.55 -7.68
N PRO A 70 -0.69 -7.67 -8.78
CA PRO A 70 -2.15 -7.73 -8.75
C PRO A 70 -2.71 -8.82 -7.82
N ALA A 71 -2.07 -9.99 -7.74
CA ALA A 71 -2.55 -11.11 -6.93
C ALA A 71 -2.53 -10.78 -5.43
N GLU A 72 -1.55 -10.00 -4.99
CA GLU A 72 -1.38 -9.61 -3.59
C GLU A 72 -2.08 -8.29 -3.24
N HIS A 73 -2.08 -7.32 -4.14
CA HIS A 73 -2.40 -5.92 -3.84
C HIS A 73 -3.77 -5.43 -4.33
N ASP A 74 -4.46 -6.16 -5.22
CA ASP A 74 -5.84 -5.84 -5.59
C ASP A 74 -6.88 -6.35 -4.58
N ARG A 75 -6.42 -6.86 -3.43
CA ARG A 75 -7.27 -7.34 -2.35
C ARG A 75 -8.20 -6.23 -1.86
N ARG A 76 -9.46 -6.60 -1.68
CA ARG A 76 -10.50 -5.70 -1.17
C ARG A 76 -10.95 -6.11 0.23
N VAL A 77 -11.12 -5.11 1.09
CA VAL A 77 -11.73 -5.23 2.41
C VAL A 77 -13.18 -4.79 2.30
N TRP A 78 -14.10 -5.60 2.83
CA TRP A 78 -15.51 -5.23 2.86
C TRP A 78 -15.79 -4.25 4.01
N CYS A 79 -16.08 -2.99 3.68
CA CYS A 79 -16.48 -2.02 4.69
C CYS A 79 -17.98 -2.16 4.99
N LEU A 80 -18.31 -2.70 6.16
CA LEU A 80 -19.69 -2.88 6.60
C LEU A 80 -20.45 -1.54 6.73
N CYS A 81 -19.75 -0.48 7.15
CA CYS A 81 -20.35 0.85 7.32
C CYS A 81 -20.83 1.42 5.98
N CYS A 82 -20.00 1.28 4.93
CA CYS A 82 -20.28 1.82 3.61
C CYS A 82 -20.97 0.84 2.66
N GLY A 83 -21.06 -0.44 3.02
CA GLY A 83 -21.66 -1.48 2.19
C GLY A 83 -20.94 -1.73 0.87
N ARG A 84 -19.61 -1.57 0.83
CA ARG A 84 -18.79 -1.73 -0.40
C ARG A 84 -17.41 -2.33 -0.14
N GLY A 85 -16.83 -2.91 -1.18
CA GLY A 85 -15.45 -3.40 -1.20
C GLY A 85 -14.45 -2.28 -1.46
N VAL A 86 -13.61 -2.01 -0.47
CA VAL A 86 -12.58 -0.96 -0.47
C VAL A 86 -11.22 -1.60 -0.77
N ARG A 87 -10.36 -0.94 -1.54
CA ARG A 87 -9.00 -1.44 -1.77
C ARG A 87 -8.21 -1.43 -0.46
N ARG A 88 -7.52 -2.53 -0.16
CA ARG A 88 -6.61 -2.56 1.00
C ARG A 88 -5.40 -1.68 0.75
N ASP A 89 -4.74 -1.92 -0.38
CA ASP A 89 -3.48 -1.28 -0.73
C ASP A 89 -3.72 -0.16 -1.76
N GLY A 90 -2.85 0.86 -1.71
CA GLY A 90 -2.75 1.89 -2.73
C GLY A 90 -1.81 1.46 -3.86
N ARG A 91 -1.80 2.22 -4.95
CA ARG A 91 -0.90 2.00 -6.09
C ARG A 91 -0.37 3.33 -6.61
N ARG A 92 0.94 3.40 -6.88
CA ARG A 92 1.57 4.51 -7.60
C ARG A 92 2.54 3.96 -8.63
N GLY A 93 2.18 4.07 -9.91
CA GLY A 93 2.94 3.46 -11.00
C GLY A 93 3.06 1.94 -10.87
N GLY A 94 4.30 1.43 -10.87
CA GLY A 94 4.62 0.02 -10.67
C GLY A 94 4.76 -0.40 -9.19
N LEU A 95 4.37 0.47 -8.25
CA LEU A 95 4.54 0.24 -6.82
C LEU A 95 3.19 0.09 -6.11
N ALA A 96 3.13 -0.86 -5.20
CA ALA A 96 2.06 -1.04 -4.24
C ALA A 96 2.40 -0.34 -2.92
N LEU A 97 1.36 0.24 -2.31
CA LEU A 97 1.42 1.01 -1.07
C LEU A 97 0.55 0.29 -0.03
N PRO A 98 1.12 -0.63 0.76
CA PRO A 98 0.35 -1.46 1.70
C PRO A 98 -0.54 -0.61 2.62
N GLN A 99 -1.77 -1.05 2.83
CA GLN A 99 -2.78 -0.40 3.69
C GLN A 99 -3.22 1.03 3.30
N ALA A 100 -2.55 1.68 2.34
CA ALA A 100 -2.82 3.08 1.98
C ALA A 100 -4.24 3.29 1.47
N GLY A 101 -4.79 2.32 0.72
CA GLY A 101 -6.16 2.39 0.20
C GLY A 101 -7.21 2.33 1.31
N LEU A 102 -7.00 1.45 2.30
CA LEU A 102 -7.89 1.30 3.44
C LEU A 102 -7.80 2.52 4.36
N LEU A 103 -6.59 3.00 4.68
CA LEU A 103 -6.38 4.19 5.51
C LEU A 103 -7.04 5.43 4.90
N GLN A 104 -6.87 5.65 3.59
CA GLN A 104 -7.52 6.76 2.87
C GLN A 104 -9.05 6.69 2.98
N HIS A 105 -9.62 5.49 2.86
CA HIS A 105 -11.05 5.30 3.01
C HIS A 105 -11.53 5.62 4.43
N LEU A 106 -10.85 5.08 5.45
CA LEU A 106 -11.25 5.23 6.86
C LEU A 106 -11.11 6.66 7.39
N ALA A 107 -10.19 7.45 6.83
CA ALA A 107 -10.04 8.87 7.14
C ALA A 107 -11.04 9.77 6.39
N GLY A 108 -11.67 9.25 5.33
CA GLY A 108 -12.56 10.01 4.45
C GLY A 108 -13.86 10.50 5.11
N ALA A 109 -14.30 11.70 4.71
CA ALA A 109 -15.54 12.30 5.19
C ALA A 109 -16.79 11.46 4.85
N GLU A 110 -16.78 10.77 3.70
CA GLU A 110 -17.86 9.88 3.29
C GLU A 110 -18.00 8.70 4.26
N HIS A 111 -16.90 8.01 4.57
CA HIS A 111 -16.91 6.90 5.53
C HIS A 111 -17.39 7.38 6.91
N ARG A 112 -16.91 8.52 7.40
CA ARG A 112 -17.38 9.11 8.66
C ARG A 112 -18.91 9.30 8.69
N ARG A 113 -19.50 9.78 7.60
CA ARG A 113 -20.96 9.97 7.46
C ARG A 113 -21.69 8.62 7.43
N GLU A 114 -21.20 7.66 6.65
CA GLU A 114 -21.81 6.33 6.55
C GLU A 114 -21.66 5.52 7.85
N THR A 115 -20.53 5.62 8.57
CA THR A 115 -20.38 5.06 9.92
C THR A 115 -21.41 5.65 10.87
N ALA A 116 -21.60 6.97 10.89
CA ALA A 116 -22.61 7.59 11.75
C ALA A 116 -24.04 7.12 11.40
N ARG A 117 -24.34 6.99 10.10
CA ARG A 117 -25.61 6.46 9.61
C ARG A 117 -25.80 5.00 10.02
N PHE A 118 -24.83 4.14 9.73
CA PHE A 118 -24.83 2.72 10.07
C PHE A 118 -25.05 2.49 11.56
N TRP A 119 -24.38 3.28 12.42
CA TRP A 119 -24.55 3.21 13.87
C TRP A 119 -25.99 3.48 14.30
N ARG A 120 -26.61 4.54 13.75
CA ARG A 120 -28.01 4.89 14.04
C ARG A 120 -28.97 3.82 13.54
N GLU A 121 -28.76 3.32 12.33
CA GLU A 121 -29.64 2.33 11.69
C GLU A 121 -29.59 0.96 12.38
N ASN A 122 -28.41 0.54 12.84
CA ASN A 122 -28.21 -0.78 13.43
C ASN A 122 -28.23 -0.80 14.96
N ARG A 123 -28.39 0.36 15.62
CA ARG A 123 -28.32 0.52 17.08
C ARG A 123 -27.02 -0.06 17.65
N ALA A 124 -25.91 0.22 16.96
CA ALA A 124 -24.59 -0.20 17.40
C ALA A 124 -24.17 0.56 18.68
N GLU A 125 -23.26 -0.05 19.44
CA GLU A 125 -22.76 0.53 20.68
C GLU A 125 -21.92 1.79 20.40
N ALA A 126 -22.30 2.91 21.03
CA ALA A 126 -21.68 4.21 20.76
C ALA A 126 -20.18 4.23 21.11
N ALA A 127 -19.77 3.53 22.17
CA ALA A 127 -18.39 3.44 22.63
C ALA A 127 -17.44 2.79 21.59
N LEU A 128 -17.98 2.01 20.65
CA LEU A 128 -17.18 1.33 19.64
C LEU A 128 -16.97 2.17 18.37
N ARG A 129 -17.75 3.24 18.17
CA ARG A 129 -17.76 3.99 16.90
C ARG A 129 -16.40 4.51 16.48
N GLU A 130 -15.68 5.14 17.40
CA GLU A 130 -14.39 5.78 17.13
C GLU A 130 -13.31 4.77 16.73
N ARG A 131 -13.48 3.48 17.06
CA ARG A 131 -12.55 2.41 16.65
C ARG A 131 -12.56 2.14 15.15
N PHE A 132 -13.59 2.59 14.43
CA PHE A 132 -13.76 2.38 12.99
C PHE A 132 -13.42 3.62 12.16
N LEU A 133 -12.92 4.67 12.80
CA LEU A 133 -12.51 5.90 12.15
C LEU A 133 -11.00 6.05 12.29
N VAL A 134 -10.38 6.60 11.26
CA VAL A 134 -8.99 7.08 11.33
C VAL A 134 -9.05 8.61 11.46
N PRO A 135 -8.44 9.19 12.50
CA PRO A 135 -8.31 10.64 12.63
C PRO A 135 -7.59 11.25 11.42
N ALA A 136 -7.94 12.48 11.06
CA ALA A 136 -7.33 13.14 9.89
C ALA A 136 -5.82 13.31 10.10
N GLU A 137 -5.42 13.63 11.33
CA GLU A 137 -4.05 13.85 11.77
C GLU A 137 -3.23 12.55 11.71
N GLU A 138 -3.84 11.41 12.02
CA GLU A 138 -3.21 10.10 11.89
C GLU A 138 -2.95 9.75 10.42
N TYR A 139 -3.93 10.03 9.56
CA TYR A 139 -3.78 9.82 8.12
C TYR A 139 -2.78 10.78 7.47
N GLU A 140 -2.75 12.05 7.88
CA GLU A 140 -1.81 13.04 7.37
C GLU A 140 -0.36 12.67 7.70
N ARG A 141 -0.08 12.20 8.93
CA ARG A 141 1.24 11.67 9.30
C ARG A 141 1.63 10.48 8.41
N PHE A 142 0.74 9.52 8.25
CA PHE A 142 0.97 8.39 7.36
C PHE A 142 1.23 8.84 5.90
N ALA A 143 0.46 9.80 5.38
CA ALA A 143 0.63 10.30 4.02
C ALA A 143 2.00 10.97 3.82
N ARG A 144 2.48 11.75 4.81
CA ARG A 144 3.82 12.34 4.79
C ARG A 144 4.92 11.26 4.81
N ALA A 145 4.78 10.25 5.68
CA ALA A 145 5.72 9.13 5.73
C ALA A 145 5.76 8.37 4.40
N LEU A 146 4.60 8.13 3.79
CA LEU A 146 4.48 7.50 2.48
C LEU A 146 5.16 8.31 1.37
N GLU A 147 4.98 9.63 1.35
CA GLU A 147 5.64 10.51 0.38
C GLU A 147 7.16 10.48 0.51
N ARG A 148 7.69 10.49 1.74
CA ARG A 148 9.12 10.38 1.98
C ARG A 148 9.66 9.02 1.55
N ALA A 149 8.97 7.92 1.85
CA ALA A 149 9.35 6.58 1.42
C ALA A 149 9.40 6.46 -0.10
N LEU A 150 8.42 7.04 -0.80
CA LEU A 150 8.39 7.10 -2.27
C LEU A 150 9.55 7.92 -2.83
N ALA A 151 9.87 9.06 -2.22
CA ALA A 151 11.00 9.89 -2.64
C ALA A 151 12.35 9.18 -2.40
N ALA A 152 12.50 8.49 -1.27
CA ALA A 152 13.69 7.69 -0.96
C ALA A 152 13.87 6.53 -1.94
N HIS A 153 12.78 5.81 -2.24
CA HIS A 153 12.77 4.76 -3.26
C HIS A 153 13.19 5.30 -4.63
N GLN A 154 12.62 6.43 -5.06
CA GLN A 154 12.99 7.05 -6.33
C GLN A 154 14.48 7.42 -6.38
N ARG A 155 15.02 8.04 -5.33
CA ARG A 155 16.46 8.38 -5.26
C ARG A 155 17.35 7.13 -5.39
N ARG A 156 16.99 6.03 -4.73
CA ARG A 156 17.73 4.76 -4.83
C ARG A 156 17.70 4.18 -6.24
N GLU A 157 16.56 4.22 -6.90
CA GLU A 157 16.43 3.73 -8.27
C GLU A 157 17.22 4.61 -9.26
N GLU A 158 17.18 5.93 -9.12
CA GLU A 158 18.00 6.84 -9.91
C GLU A 158 19.51 6.58 -9.73
N GLU A 159 19.95 6.33 -8.50
CA GLU A 159 21.34 6.02 -8.20
C GLU A 159 21.77 4.68 -8.83
N ARG A 160 20.92 3.65 -8.76
CA ARG A 160 21.16 2.37 -9.45
C ARG A 160 21.30 2.55 -10.96
N ILE A 161 20.44 3.36 -11.57
CA ILE A 161 20.51 3.66 -13.00
C ILE A 161 21.84 4.37 -13.34
N ARG A 162 22.28 5.32 -12.51
CA ARG A 162 23.58 6.01 -12.72
C ARG A 162 24.76 5.05 -12.62
N GLN A 163 24.76 4.16 -11.63
CA GLN A 163 25.80 3.16 -11.44
C GLN A 163 25.86 2.17 -12.61
N MET A 164 24.70 1.68 -13.06
CA MET A 164 24.61 0.84 -14.26
C MET A 164 25.16 1.55 -15.50
N ALA A 165 24.78 2.81 -15.72
CA ALA A 165 25.27 3.59 -16.86
C ALA A 165 26.80 3.82 -16.79
N ALA A 166 27.35 4.02 -15.59
CA ALA A 166 28.80 4.12 -15.39
C ALA A 166 29.52 2.81 -15.75
N GLY A 167 28.97 1.67 -15.30
CA GLY A 167 29.51 0.35 -15.62
C GLY A 167 29.48 0.04 -17.12
N ILE A 168 28.39 0.40 -17.83
CA ILE A 168 28.31 0.25 -19.29
C ILE A 168 29.42 1.07 -19.98
N ARG A 169 29.58 2.34 -19.61
CA ARG A 169 30.63 3.20 -20.20
C ARG A 169 32.04 2.67 -19.94
N GLU A 170 32.29 2.10 -18.77
CA GLU A 170 33.57 1.49 -18.45
C GLU A 170 33.81 0.20 -19.24
N ALA A 171 32.81 -0.66 -19.38
CA ALA A 171 32.88 -1.86 -20.19
C ALA A 171 33.16 -1.54 -21.67
N GLU A 172 32.48 -0.53 -22.23
CA GLU A 172 32.72 -0.05 -23.59
C GLU A 172 34.15 0.49 -23.76
N ARG A 173 34.69 1.22 -22.77
CA ARG A 173 36.08 1.70 -22.78
C ARG A 173 37.05 0.52 -22.85
N ARG A 174 36.91 -0.45 -21.95
CA ARG A 174 37.79 -1.64 -21.91
C ARG A 174 37.74 -2.46 -23.20
N GLN A 175 36.55 -2.59 -23.78
CA GLN A 175 36.37 -3.26 -25.06
C GLN A 175 37.13 -2.54 -26.19
N ARG A 176 37.02 -1.20 -26.26
CA ARG A 176 37.76 -0.41 -27.25
C ARG A 176 39.27 -0.54 -27.08
N GLU A 177 39.77 -0.49 -25.86
CA GLU A 177 41.20 -0.65 -25.56
C GLU A 177 41.71 -2.04 -25.98
N THR A 178 40.94 -3.10 -25.72
CA THR A 178 41.29 -4.47 -26.12
C THR A 178 41.31 -4.63 -27.64
N VAL A 179 40.31 -4.10 -28.33
CA VAL A 179 40.26 -4.12 -29.81
C VAL A 179 41.43 -3.33 -30.39
N GLN A 180 41.75 -2.16 -29.84
CA GLN A 180 42.88 -1.35 -30.29
C GLN A 180 44.23 -2.07 -30.10
N ALA A 181 44.45 -2.71 -28.95
CA ALA A 181 45.65 -3.50 -28.69
C ALA A 181 45.78 -4.68 -29.67
N ALA A 182 44.68 -5.39 -29.96
CA ALA A 182 44.67 -6.50 -30.92
C ALA A 182 44.99 -6.02 -32.35
N LEU A 183 44.47 -4.88 -32.77
CA LEU A 183 44.77 -4.29 -34.08
C LEU A 183 46.23 -3.83 -34.18
N GLN A 184 46.81 -3.28 -33.12
CA GLN A 184 48.22 -2.88 -33.09
C GLN A 184 49.17 -4.07 -33.25
N LEU A 185 48.86 -5.21 -32.62
CA LEU A 185 49.63 -6.45 -32.78
C LEU A 185 49.57 -7.02 -34.21
N GLN A 186 48.46 -6.82 -34.92
CA GLN A 186 48.33 -7.24 -36.33
C GLN A 186 49.06 -6.32 -37.31
N MET A 187 49.38 -5.09 -36.90
CA MET A 187 50.04 -4.09 -37.72
C MET A 187 51.57 -4.11 -37.59
N GLU A 188 52.14 -4.87 -36.65
CA GLU A 188 53.57 -5.18 -36.64
C GLU A 188 53.89 -6.10 -37.83
N PRO A 189 54.62 -5.64 -38.87
CA PRO A 189 54.83 -6.44 -40.06
C PRO A 189 55.78 -7.60 -39.75
N GLU A 190 55.50 -8.74 -40.37
CA GLU A 190 56.53 -9.68 -40.80
C GLU A 190 57.71 -8.89 -41.40
N LEU A 191 58.80 -8.76 -40.66
CA LEU A 191 60.10 -8.39 -41.22
C LEU A 191 60.48 -9.52 -42.17
N CYS A 192 60.14 -9.35 -43.44
CA CYS A 192 60.53 -10.24 -44.53
C CYS A 192 62.06 -10.34 -44.56
N VAL A 193 62.60 -11.42 -43.99
CA VAL A 193 63.98 -11.85 -44.26
C VAL A 193 63.99 -12.44 -45.66
N GLY A 194 64.20 -11.60 -46.67
CA GLY A 194 64.51 -12.06 -48.01
C GLY A 194 65.90 -12.70 -48.04
N PRO A 195 66.11 -13.83 -48.74
CA PRO A 195 67.41 -14.49 -48.78
C PRO A 195 68.40 -13.63 -49.57
N SER A 196 69.54 -13.30 -48.97
CA SER A 196 70.67 -12.70 -49.67
C SER A 196 71.86 -13.68 -49.65
N VAL A 197 72.12 -14.20 -50.85
CA VAL A 197 73.30 -14.84 -51.47
C VAL A 197 74.52 -15.12 -50.59
#